data_AF-A0A929W709-F1
#
_entry.id   AF-A0A929W709-F1
#
_cell.length_a   1.000
_cell.length_b   1.000
_cell.length_c   1.000
_cell.angle_alpha   90.00
_cell.angle_beta   90.00
_cell.angle_gamma   90.00
#
_symmetry.space_group_name_H-M   'P 1'
#
loop_
_entity.id
_entity.type
_entity.pdbx_description
1 polymer ?
#
loop_
_entity_poly.entity_id
_entity_poly.type
_entity_poly.pdbx_seq_one_letter_code
_entity_poly.pdbx_strand_id
1 'polypeptide(L)'
;MHRISPFRLLALLLCLTVVHGRLCASPCADEPYGRSDDSAALHYFGETLVTVGGGSHSPFWLGANRDGRGAVDGHGPQLHIGLSRPTAAAYADFRPRWGFTVEAAVGPSLLSRFTPSVAFAETVIGRSHLSLGLRPHATPINHPALSTGSFVLGRNAVPPATLAWSIPTWWPAFGRRVPVAFSGTLAYGLLLDGHWQRRTVDRAGGRYATGVRYHEKAGYVRIGTDSSVVTLTAGAEMATQFGGTIHHYLGASQPMHLPGGLREAFYAFVAKGGSDPTDGDGYANASGNTVGAWRFALTARSRREKMAARLYYDHFFEDESAAFDEYGWLDGLIGLELSLPLRSLHTVVAEFVRTDYQSGPVYHDHT
;
A
#
# COMPACT_ATOMS: atom_id res chain seq x y z
N MET A 1 -8.05 -46.72 -6.65
CA MET A 1 -7.48 -45.35 -6.52
C MET A 1 -7.41 -45.02 -5.03
N HIS A 2 -6.22 -45.12 -4.42
CA HIS A 2 -6.06 -44.95 -2.98
C HIS A 2 -6.12 -43.45 -2.59
N ARG A 3 -7.12 -43.07 -1.80
CA ARG A 3 -7.16 -41.77 -1.11
C ARG A 3 -6.04 -41.75 -0.08
N ILE A 4 -5.04 -40.90 -0.29
CA ILE A 4 -3.99 -40.62 0.69
C ILE A 4 -4.62 -39.82 1.83
N SER A 5 -4.44 -40.26 3.08
CA SER A 5 -5.00 -39.57 4.24
C SER A 5 -4.29 -38.22 4.46
N PRO A 6 -5.02 -37.18 4.91
CA PRO A 6 -4.44 -35.84 5.13
C PRO A 6 -3.25 -35.86 6.11
N PHE A 7 -3.23 -36.81 7.05
CA PHE A 7 -2.11 -37.02 7.98
C PHE A 7 -0.81 -37.47 7.28
N ARG A 8 -0.90 -38.27 6.22
CA ARG A 8 0.28 -38.69 5.45
C ARG A 8 0.82 -37.58 4.56
N LEU A 9 -0.04 -36.66 4.11
CA LEU A 9 0.38 -35.45 3.37
C LEU A 9 1.16 -34.49 4.29
N LEU A 10 0.68 -34.33 5.53
CA LEU A 10 1.33 -33.50 6.55
C LEU A 10 2.71 -34.07 6.94
N ALA A 11 2.81 -35.39 7.09
CA ALA A 11 4.09 -36.05 7.37
C ALA A 11 5.08 -35.97 6.19
N LEU A 12 4.60 -36.06 4.94
CA LEU A 12 5.45 -35.90 3.75
C LEU A 12 5.96 -34.46 3.59
N LEU A 13 5.14 -33.46 3.93
CA LEU A 13 5.52 -32.04 3.93
C LEU A 13 6.55 -31.74 5.03
N LEU A 14 6.43 -32.36 6.22
CA LEU A 14 7.41 -32.21 7.30
C LEU A 14 8.78 -32.83 6.95
N CYS A 15 8.80 -33.91 6.17
CA CYS A 15 10.06 -34.58 5.78
C CYS A 15 10.83 -33.87 4.66
N LEU A 16 10.23 -32.90 3.95
CA LEU A 16 10.89 -32.15 2.87
C LEU A 16 11.54 -30.83 3.33
N THR A 17 11.38 -30.44 4.60
CA THR A 17 11.99 -29.25 5.18
C THR A 17 13.16 -29.60 6.10
N VAL A 18 14.19 -30.24 5.55
CA VAL A 18 15.54 -30.19 6.13
C VAL A 18 16.51 -29.86 5.01
N VAL A 19 16.41 -28.63 4.49
CA VAL A 19 17.52 -28.04 3.73
C VAL A 19 18.36 -27.26 4.73
N HIS A 20 19.55 -27.77 5.02
CA HIS A 20 20.59 -27.05 5.77
C HIS A 20 21.12 -25.89 4.92
N GLY A 21 20.34 -24.82 4.81
CA GLY A 21 20.83 -23.51 4.42
C GLY A 21 21.24 -22.77 5.69
N ARG A 22 22.45 -22.20 5.72
CA ARG A 22 22.82 -21.21 6.74
C ARG A 22 21.82 -20.06 6.63
N LEU A 23 20.80 -20.07 7.48
CA LEU A 23 19.86 -18.98 7.66
C LEU A 23 20.66 -17.82 8.26
N CYS A 24 21.14 -16.92 7.38
CA CYS A 24 21.44 -15.57 7.80
C CYS A 24 20.06 -14.91 8.04
N ALA A 25 19.53 -15.15 9.24
CA ALA A 25 18.35 -14.45 9.72
C ALA A 25 18.75 -13.01 10.04
N SER A 26 18.92 -12.19 9.01
CA SER A 26 18.65 -10.76 9.17
C SER A 26 17.16 -10.67 9.46
N PRO A 27 16.73 -9.89 10.47
CA PRO A 27 15.32 -9.67 10.71
C PRO A 27 14.75 -9.09 9.41
N CYS A 28 13.90 -9.88 8.73
CA CYS A 28 13.06 -9.43 7.65
C CYS A 28 12.01 -8.51 8.27
N ALA A 29 12.45 -7.31 8.66
CA ALA A 29 11.59 -6.16 8.58
C ALA A 29 11.46 -5.90 7.07
N ASP A 30 10.23 -5.86 6.56
CA ASP A 30 9.88 -5.36 5.23
C ASP A 30 10.22 -3.86 5.13
N GLU A 31 11.47 -3.48 5.37
CA GLU A 31 11.96 -2.16 5.02
C GLU A 31 12.28 -2.21 3.52
N PRO A 32 11.57 -1.42 2.68
CA PRO A 32 11.84 -1.38 1.24
C PRO A 32 13.22 -0.78 0.90
N TYR A 33 13.99 -0.36 1.91
CA TYR A 33 15.30 0.24 1.79
C TYR A 33 16.31 -0.52 2.65
N GLY A 34 17.53 -0.66 2.13
CA GLY A 34 18.67 -1.08 2.92
C GLY A 34 19.12 0.03 3.89
N ARG A 35 19.96 -0.33 4.86
CA ARG A 35 20.72 0.65 5.65
C ARG A 35 21.83 1.28 4.81
N SER A 36 22.35 2.43 5.24
CA SER A 36 23.51 3.09 4.60
C SER A 36 24.73 2.17 4.47
N ASP A 37 24.82 1.19 5.36
CA ASP A 37 25.94 0.27 5.50
C ASP A 37 25.65 -1.09 4.83
N ASP A 38 24.46 -1.28 4.26
CA ASP A 38 24.16 -2.50 3.51
C ASP A 38 24.99 -2.55 2.24
N SER A 39 25.64 -3.68 2.02
CA SER A 39 26.40 -3.91 0.79
C SER A 39 25.45 -3.83 -0.41
N ALA A 40 25.88 -3.19 -1.50
CA ALA A 40 25.16 -3.18 -2.78
C ALA A 40 25.14 -4.57 -3.49
N ALA A 41 25.23 -5.64 -2.71
CA ALA A 41 25.20 -7.02 -3.13
C ALA A 41 23.80 -7.40 -3.60
N LEU A 42 23.76 -8.52 -4.32
CA LEU A 42 22.54 -9.11 -4.80
C LEU A 42 21.95 -10.01 -3.71
N HIS A 43 20.69 -9.78 -3.34
CA HIS A 43 19.94 -10.56 -2.39
C HIS A 43 18.91 -11.42 -3.13
N TYR A 44 18.85 -12.70 -2.79
CA TYR A 44 17.84 -13.62 -3.26
C TYR A 44 17.01 -14.08 -2.07
N PHE A 45 15.72 -14.29 -2.26
CA PHE A 45 14.86 -14.89 -1.25
C PHE A 45 13.91 -15.90 -1.87
N GLY A 46 13.52 -16.87 -1.05
CA GLY A 46 12.49 -17.84 -1.35
C GLY A 46 11.68 -18.11 -0.10
N GLU A 47 10.36 -18.03 -0.20
CA GLU A 47 9.42 -18.33 0.88
C GLU A 47 8.34 -19.26 0.36
N THR A 48 7.93 -20.22 1.18
CA THR A 48 6.75 -21.05 0.89
C THR A 48 5.69 -20.78 1.93
N LEU A 49 4.49 -20.42 1.50
CA LEU A 49 3.32 -20.27 2.35
C LEU A 49 2.36 -21.43 2.06
N VAL A 50 1.86 -22.07 3.11
CA VAL A 50 0.84 -23.12 2.99
C VAL A 50 -0.35 -22.70 3.84
N THR A 51 -1.49 -22.50 3.18
CA THR A 51 -2.75 -22.21 3.85
C THR A 51 -3.55 -23.50 4.02
N VAL A 52 -4.13 -23.69 5.21
CA VAL A 52 -5.05 -24.79 5.51
C VAL A 52 -6.21 -24.25 6.33
N GLY A 53 -7.42 -24.35 5.78
CA GLY A 53 -8.65 -23.91 6.42
C GLY A 53 -9.86 -24.69 5.92
N GLY A 54 -10.94 -24.67 6.70
CA GLY A 54 -12.21 -25.33 6.34
C GLY A 54 -13.13 -24.49 5.45
N GLY A 55 -12.82 -23.19 5.26
CA GLY A 55 -13.60 -22.27 4.44
C GLY A 55 -13.15 -22.25 2.98
N SER A 56 -13.95 -21.62 2.12
CA SER A 56 -13.61 -21.41 0.70
C SER A 56 -12.48 -20.39 0.51
N HIS A 57 -12.39 -19.38 1.40
CA HIS A 57 -11.42 -18.30 1.28
C HIS A 57 -10.61 -18.12 2.57
N SER A 58 -9.41 -17.58 2.41
CA SER A 58 -8.57 -17.13 3.53
C SER A 58 -9.17 -15.88 4.19
N PRO A 59 -9.12 -15.77 5.53
CA PRO A 59 -9.48 -14.53 6.21
C PRO A 59 -8.62 -13.34 5.75
N PHE A 60 -9.24 -12.17 5.62
CA PHE A 60 -8.61 -10.94 5.11
C PHE A 60 -7.27 -10.62 5.79
N TRP A 61 -7.20 -10.73 7.12
CA TRP A 61 -5.99 -10.39 7.88
C TRP A 61 -4.79 -11.31 7.60
N LEU A 62 -4.96 -12.48 6.97
CA LEU A 62 -3.82 -13.31 6.53
C LEU A 62 -3.14 -12.75 5.28
N GLY A 63 -3.87 -12.00 4.46
CA GLY A 63 -3.37 -11.39 3.22
C GLY A 63 -3.05 -9.90 3.34
N ALA A 64 -3.43 -9.25 4.44
CA ALA A 64 -3.25 -7.82 4.64
C ALA A 64 -1.77 -7.41 4.64
N ASN A 65 -1.48 -6.27 4.01
CA ASN A 65 -0.15 -5.68 3.86
C ASN A 65 0.92 -6.58 3.21
N ARG A 66 0.52 -7.40 2.23
CA ARG A 66 1.42 -8.31 1.52
C ARG A 66 1.57 -8.06 0.03
N ASP A 67 1.19 -6.89 -0.47
CA ASP A 67 1.41 -6.45 -1.86
C ASP A 67 0.81 -7.43 -2.90
N GLY A 68 -0.38 -7.98 -2.57
CA GLY A 68 -1.06 -8.98 -3.40
C GLY A 68 -0.49 -10.41 -3.31
N ARG A 69 0.44 -10.68 -2.38
CA ARG A 69 1.00 -12.02 -2.11
C ARG A 69 0.15 -12.86 -1.16
N GLY A 70 -0.95 -12.34 -0.62
CA GLY A 70 -1.82 -13.09 0.29
C GLY A 70 -2.50 -14.29 -0.38
N ALA A 71 -2.62 -15.41 0.33
CA ALA A 71 -3.50 -16.50 -0.10
C ALA A 71 -4.95 -16.01 -0.12
N VAL A 72 -5.67 -16.30 -1.20
CA VAL A 72 -7.10 -15.98 -1.35
C VAL A 72 -7.93 -17.23 -1.09
N ASP A 73 -7.51 -18.38 -1.62
CA ASP A 73 -8.18 -19.65 -1.35
C ASP A 73 -7.91 -20.10 0.08
N GLY A 74 -8.88 -20.80 0.69
CA GLY A 74 -8.77 -21.32 2.04
C GLY A 74 -7.77 -22.48 2.19
N HIS A 75 -7.20 -22.97 1.09
CA HIS A 75 -6.22 -24.06 1.11
C HIS A 75 -5.31 -24.02 -0.12
N GLY A 76 -4.05 -24.42 0.10
CA GLY A 76 -3.10 -24.61 -0.99
C GLY A 76 -1.72 -24.04 -0.67
N PRO A 77 -0.68 -24.54 -1.35
CA PRO A 77 0.66 -23.98 -1.25
C PRO A 77 0.82 -22.80 -2.21
N GLN A 78 1.73 -21.90 -1.88
CA GLN A 78 2.28 -20.90 -2.79
C GLN A 78 3.76 -20.69 -2.48
N LEU A 79 4.50 -20.36 -3.53
CA LEU A 79 5.93 -20.09 -3.50
C LEU A 79 6.14 -18.62 -3.87
N HIS A 80 6.87 -17.91 -3.03
CA HIS A 80 7.37 -16.57 -3.30
C HIS A 80 8.86 -16.66 -3.60
N ILE A 81 9.27 -16.00 -4.66
CA ILE A 81 10.66 -15.88 -5.03
C ILE A 81 10.95 -14.44 -5.35
N GLY A 82 12.18 -14.01 -5.07
CA GLY A 82 12.60 -12.71 -5.52
C GLY A 82 14.10 -12.49 -5.50
N LEU A 83 14.45 -11.39 -6.13
CA LEU A 83 15.79 -10.92 -6.37
C LEU A 83 15.80 -9.41 -6.16
N SER A 84 16.68 -8.92 -5.30
CA SER A 84 16.80 -7.50 -5.04
C SER A 84 18.25 -7.06 -4.96
N ARG A 85 18.47 -5.82 -5.37
CA ARG A 85 19.67 -5.06 -5.11
C ARG A 85 19.22 -3.78 -4.40
N PRO A 86 19.21 -3.76 -3.06
CA PRO A 86 18.64 -2.67 -2.29
C PRO A 86 19.50 -1.41 -2.42
N THR A 87 18.87 -0.27 -2.21
CA THR A 87 19.57 1.00 -1.97
C THR A 87 19.34 1.47 -0.54
N ALA A 88 20.26 2.25 -0.01
CA ALA A 88 20.04 2.97 1.23
C ALA A 88 18.95 4.03 1.05
N ALA A 89 18.24 4.29 2.15
CA ALA A 89 17.19 5.29 2.16
C ALA A 89 17.71 6.74 1.93
N ALA A 90 19.01 7.00 2.18
CA ALA A 90 19.68 8.24 1.82
C ALA A 90 21.21 8.07 1.72
N TYR A 91 21.85 8.92 0.92
CA TYR A 91 23.31 9.02 0.80
C TYR A 91 23.79 10.46 1.00
N ALA A 92 24.94 10.64 1.66
CA ALA A 92 25.46 11.98 1.99
C ALA A 92 26.12 12.69 0.79
N ASP A 93 26.66 11.94 -0.16
CA ASP A 93 27.56 12.43 -1.21
C ASP A 93 26.84 12.86 -2.51
N PHE A 94 25.49 12.89 -2.53
CA PHE A 94 24.66 13.22 -3.70
C PHE A 94 25.04 12.44 -4.99
N ARG A 95 25.78 11.34 -4.87
CA ARG A 95 26.14 10.50 -6.01
C ARG A 95 24.97 9.56 -6.33
N PRO A 96 24.58 9.44 -7.61
CA PRO A 96 23.50 8.56 -8.00
C PRO A 96 23.86 7.10 -7.71
N ARG A 97 22.95 6.41 -7.04
CA ARG A 97 23.01 4.97 -6.82
C ARG A 97 21.72 4.35 -7.31
N TRP A 98 21.80 3.18 -7.91
CA TRP A 98 20.65 2.49 -8.45
C TRP A 98 20.39 1.21 -7.68
N GLY A 99 19.15 0.73 -7.74
CA GLY A 99 18.71 -0.55 -7.18
C GLY A 99 17.55 -1.10 -7.99
N PHE A 100 17.15 -2.31 -7.66
CA PHE A 100 15.96 -2.93 -8.22
C PHE A 100 15.46 -4.04 -7.31
N THR A 101 14.18 -4.37 -7.43
CA THR A 101 13.57 -5.52 -6.79
C THR A 101 12.60 -6.17 -7.76
N VAL A 102 12.68 -7.49 -7.90
CA VAL A 102 11.73 -8.30 -8.65
C VAL A 102 11.29 -9.45 -7.76
N GLU A 103 9.99 -9.56 -7.52
CA GLU A 103 9.34 -10.58 -6.72
C GLU A 103 8.12 -11.11 -7.46
N ALA A 104 7.92 -12.42 -7.36
CA ALA A 104 6.74 -13.08 -7.89
C ALA A 104 6.23 -14.13 -6.92
N ALA A 105 4.91 -14.23 -6.85
CA ALA A 105 4.20 -15.29 -6.16
C ALA A 105 3.61 -16.27 -7.19
N VAL A 106 3.78 -17.57 -6.95
CA VAL A 106 3.25 -18.65 -7.79
C VAL A 106 2.56 -19.67 -6.91
N GLY A 107 1.30 -19.98 -7.21
CA GLY A 107 0.58 -20.98 -6.44
C GLY A 107 -0.90 -21.07 -6.79
N PRO A 108 -1.54 -22.23 -6.58
CA PRO A 108 -2.98 -22.38 -6.73
C PRO A 108 -3.81 -21.51 -5.77
N SER A 109 -3.29 -21.15 -4.60
CA SER A 109 -4.04 -20.38 -3.59
C SER A 109 -4.13 -18.88 -3.85
N LEU A 110 -3.45 -18.38 -4.89
CA LEU A 110 -3.44 -16.97 -5.27
C LEU A 110 -4.63 -16.64 -6.18
N LEU A 111 -5.05 -15.36 -6.20
CA LEU A 111 -6.07 -14.86 -7.13
C LEU A 111 -5.72 -15.16 -8.60
N SER A 112 -4.45 -15.02 -8.95
CA SER A 112 -3.86 -15.48 -10.21
C SER A 112 -2.72 -16.43 -9.90
N ARG A 113 -2.63 -17.55 -10.62
CA ARG A 113 -1.59 -18.59 -10.40
C ARG A 113 -0.16 -18.06 -10.45
N PHE A 114 0.03 -16.90 -11.08
CA PHE A 114 1.25 -16.11 -11.09
C PHE A 114 0.87 -14.65 -10.83
N THR A 115 1.57 -14.01 -9.88
CA THR A 115 1.38 -12.59 -9.53
C THR A 115 2.75 -11.93 -9.40
N PRO A 116 3.08 -10.91 -10.22
CA PRO A 116 4.27 -10.09 -10.02
C PRO A 116 3.99 -9.09 -8.89
N SER A 117 4.31 -9.45 -7.65
CA SER A 117 3.96 -8.66 -6.47
C SER A 117 4.79 -7.36 -6.37
N VAL A 118 6.05 -7.42 -6.77
CA VAL A 118 6.98 -6.28 -6.75
C VAL A 118 7.88 -6.37 -7.97
N ALA A 119 8.04 -5.28 -8.72
CA ALA A 119 8.89 -5.27 -9.91
C ALA A 119 9.25 -3.83 -10.26
N PHE A 120 10.32 -3.30 -9.67
CA PHE A 120 10.73 -1.93 -9.91
C PHE A 120 12.25 -1.78 -10.01
N ALA A 121 12.67 -0.71 -10.69
CA ALA A 121 14.02 -0.17 -10.62
C ALA A 121 13.99 1.20 -9.96
N GLU A 122 15.06 1.58 -9.27
CA GLU A 122 15.16 2.86 -8.58
C GLU A 122 16.54 3.51 -8.77
N THR A 123 16.56 4.83 -8.62
CA THR A 123 17.78 5.64 -8.51
C THR A 123 17.62 6.62 -7.35
N VAL A 124 18.65 6.68 -6.50
CA VAL A 124 18.70 7.50 -5.30
C VAL A 124 19.82 8.51 -5.43
N ILE A 125 19.48 9.79 -5.22
CA ILE A 125 20.40 10.92 -5.20
C ILE A 125 20.13 11.70 -3.92
N GLY A 126 21.09 11.71 -2.99
CA GLY A 126 20.88 12.34 -1.69
C GLY A 126 19.78 11.62 -0.91
N ARG A 127 18.63 12.28 -0.72
CA ARG A 127 17.41 11.70 -0.12
C ARG A 127 16.27 11.51 -1.12
N SER A 128 16.50 11.88 -2.39
CA SER A 128 15.51 11.83 -3.46
C SER A 128 15.56 10.44 -4.09
N HIS A 129 14.41 9.79 -4.14
CA HIS A 129 14.22 8.49 -4.79
C HIS A 129 13.39 8.70 -6.05
N LEU A 130 13.88 8.17 -7.16
CA LEU A 130 13.12 8.04 -8.40
C LEU A 130 12.95 6.55 -8.66
N SER A 131 11.73 6.09 -8.86
CA SER A 131 11.44 4.67 -9.10
C SER A 131 10.48 4.49 -10.27
N LEU A 132 10.65 3.37 -10.97
CA LEU A 132 9.81 2.97 -12.08
C LEU A 132 9.41 1.50 -11.91
N GLY A 133 8.12 1.22 -11.88
CA GLY A 133 7.56 -0.14 -11.85
C GLY A 133 6.50 -0.35 -10.77
N LEU A 134 6.36 -1.59 -10.33
CA LEU A 134 5.44 -2.02 -9.27
C LEU A 134 6.15 -1.88 -7.91
N ARG A 135 6.14 -0.67 -7.35
CA ARG A 135 6.76 -0.39 -6.05
C ARG A 135 5.70 -0.36 -4.94
N PRO A 136 5.86 -1.14 -3.85
CA PRO A 136 5.03 -1.02 -2.66
C PRO A 136 5.02 0.40 -2.09
N HIS A 137 3.84 0.86 -1.67
CA HIS A 137 3.70 2.15 -1.00
C HIS A 137 4.33 2.10 0.39
N ALA A 138 4.95 3.21 0.80
CA ALA A 138 5.39 3.39 2.17
C ALA A 138 4.19 3.82 3.03
N THR A 139 3.92 3.11 4.11
CA THR A 139 2.82 3.40 5.06
C THR A 139 3.40 3.84 6.41
N PRO A 140 3.82 5.11 6.58
CA PRO A 140 4.63 5.52 7.72
C PRO A 140 3.88 5.54 9.08
N ILE A 141 2.56 5.37 9.08
CA ILE A 141 1.71 5.51 10.26
C ILE A 141 1.24 4.14 10.79
N ASN A 142 0.58 3.31 9.98
CA ASN A 142 0.14 1.98 10.44
C ASN A 142 1.32 1.01 10.61
N HIS A 143 1.12 -0.03 11.42
CA HIS A 143 2.11 -1.10 11.54
C HIS A 143 2.20 -1.92 10.24
N PRO A 144 3.37 -2.06 9.61
CA PRO A 144 3.50 -2.61 8.26
C PRO A 144 3.07 -4.08 8.13
N ALA A 145 3.16 -4.88 9.18
CA ALA A 145 2.87 -6.32 9.12
C ALA A 145 1.63 -6.79 9.92
N LEU A 146 1.10 -5.94 10.81
CA LEU A 146 0.05 -6.33 11.77
C LEU A 146 -1.22 -5.52 11.61
N SER A 147 -1.11 -4.34 11.00
CA SER A 147 -2.28 -3.54 10.64
C SER A 147 -3.09 -4.24 9.54
N THR A 148 -4.35 -3.86 9.45
CA THR A 148 -5.22 -4.07 8.28
C THR A 148 -4.80 -3.24 7.06
N GLY A 149 -3.91 -2.27 7.24
CA GLY A 149 -3.34 -1.42 6.19
C GLY A 149 -3.98 -0.04 6.13
N SER A 150 -3.35 0.87 5.37
CA SER A 150 -3.94 2.19 5.10
C SER A 150 -5.13 2.06 4.15
N PHE A 151 -6.14 2.93 4.32
CA PHE A 151 -7.33 2.95 3.47
C PHE A 151 -7.04 3.26 2.00
N VAL A 152 -6.13 4.21 1.73
CA VAL A 152 -5.91 4.72 0.38
C VAL A 152 -4.68 4.07 -0.25
N LEU A 153 -3.48 4.36 0.27
CA LEU A 153 -2.22 3.82 -0.25
C LEU A 153 -1.73 2.64 0.60
N GLY A 154 -2.62 1.67 0.84
CA GLY A 154 -2.32 0.44 1.58
C GLY A 154 -1.57 -0.60 0.76
N ARG A 155 -1.01 -1.61 1.45
CA ARG A 155 -0.26 -2.72 0.83
C ARG A 155 -1.10 -3.99 0.64
N ASN A 156 -2.42 -3.82 0.41
CA ASN A 156 -3.38 -4.93 0.34
C ASN A 156 -3.58 -5.49 -1.08
N ALA A 157 -2.99 -4.86 -2.09
CA ALA A 157 -3.07 -5.29 -3.48
C ALA A 157 -1.70 -5.18 -4.15
N VAL A 158 -1.57 -5.73 -5.36
CA VAL A 158 -0.39 -5.49 -6.21
C VAL A 158 -0.32 -4.00 -6.50
N PRO A 159 0.84 -3.33 -6.30
CA PRO A 159 0.96 -1.91 -6.56
C PRO A 159 0.68 -1.55 -8.02
N PRO A 160 0.21 -0.32 -8.30
CA PRO A 160 0.13 0.17 -9.67
C PRO A 160 1.52 0.29 -10.30
N ALA A 161 1.58 0.28 -11.64
CA ALA A 161 2.82 0.56 -12.36
C ALA A 161 3.05 2.05 -12.42
N THR A 162 4.03 2.56 -11.68
CA THR A 162 4.23 4.00 -11.53
C THR A 162 5.65 4.43 -11.88
N LEU A 163 5.76 5.68 -12.34
CA LEU A 163 6.95 6.51 -12.21
C LEU A 163 6.74 7.39 -10.97
N ALA A 164 7.53 7.16 -9.92
CA ALA A 164 7.35 7.81 -8.63
C ALA A 164 8.61 8.55 -8.20
N TRP A 165 8.42 9.77 -7.69
CA TRP A 165 9.41 10.50 -6.92
C TRP A 165 9.04 10.46 -5.45
N SER A 166 9.99 10.17 -4.57
CA SER A 166 9.73 10.14 -3.13
C SER A 166 10.91 10.58 -2.28
N ILE A 167 10.58 10.99 -1.06
CA ILE A 167 11.49 11.23 0.05
C ILE A 167 11.01 10.28 1.16
N PRO A 168 11.52 9.04 1.21
CA PRO A 168 10.94 7.99 2.04
C PRO A 168 11.36 8.06 3.51
N THR A 169 12.36 8.89 3.84
CA THR A 169 12.81 9.11 5.21
C THR A 169 12.51 10.52 5.65
N TRP A 170 12.28 10.68 6.95
CA TRP A 170 12.09 11.98 7.60
C TRP A 170 13.23 12.95 7.27
N TRP A 171 12.95 13.92 6.40
CA TRP A 171 13.84 15.03 6.07
C TRP A 171 13.67 16.13 7.11
N PRO A 172 14.71 16.47 7.90
CA PRO A 172 14.62 17.54 8.90
C PRO A 172 14.38 18.92 8.27
N ALA A 173 13.29 19.58 8.62
CA ALA A 173 12.98 20.94 8.20
C ALA A 173 13.90 21.93 8.94
N PHE A 174 14.39 22.96 8.24
CA PHE A 174 15.15 24.07 8.84
C PHE A 174 16.38 23.67 9.67
N GLY A 175 17.03 22.56 9.32
CA GLY A 175 18.22 22.06 10.01
C GLY A 175 17.93 21.25 11.28
N ARG A 176 18.98 20.77 11.96
CA ARG A 176 18.86 19.79 13.07
C ARG A 176 18.25 20.35 14.37
N ARG A 177 17.99 21.65 14.47
CA ARG A 177 17.51 22.31 15.70
C ARG A 177 15.99 22.36 15.80
N VAL A 178 15.29 22.27 14.67
CA VAL A 178 13.84 22.24 14.65
C VAL A 178 13.43 20.77 14.61
N PRO A 179 12.67 20.27 15.60
CA PRO A 179 12.23 18.88 15.64
C PRO A 179 11.02 18.69 14.71
N VAL A 180 11.14 19.10 13.46
CA VAL A 180 10.13 18.94 12.44
C VAL A 180 10.78 18.27 11.25
N ALA A 181 10.14 17.24 10.70
CA ALA A 181 10.61 16.57 9.52
C ALA A 181 9.45 16.24 8.57
N PHE A 182 9.76 16.10 7.29
CA PHE A 182 8.77 15.77 6.26
C PHE A 182 9.14 14.51 5.49
N SER A 183 8.14 13.85 4.94
CA SER A 183 8.25 12.68 4.07
C SER A 183 7.14 12.78 3.03
N GLY A 184 7.34 12.20 1.85
CA GLY A 184 6.28 12.25 0.83
C GLY A 184 6.61 11.53 -0.46
N THR A 185 5.58 11.36 -1.27
CA THR A 185 5.63 10.66 -2.56
C THR A 185 4.72 11.37 -3.55
N LEU A 186 5.16 11.39 -4.80
CA LEU A 186 4.37 11.83 -5.96
C LEU A 186 4.56 10.80 -7.07
N ALA A 187 3.48 10.27 -7.64
CA ALA A 187 3.61 9.31 -8.73
C ALA A 187 2.54 9.48 -9.81
N TYR A 188 2.89 9.01 -11.01
CA TYR A 188 1.96 8.81 -12.12
C TYR A 188 2.16 7.42 -12.71
N GLY A 189 1.09 6.81 -13.17
CA GLY A 189 1.14 5.42 -13.59
C GLY A 189 -0.10 4.91 -14.29
N LEU A 190 -0.20 3.58 -14.29
CA LEU A 190 -1.27 2.82 -14.91
C LEU A 190 -1.72 1.71 -13.97
N LEU A 191 -3.02 1.44 -13.97
CA LEU A 191 -3.57 0.22 -13.39
C LEU A 191 -3.42 -0.94 -14.39
N LEU A 192 -2.87 -2.06 -13.94
CA LEU A 192 -2.54 -3.22 -14.80
C LEU A 192 -3.61 -4.33 -14.79
N ASP A 193 -4.70 -4.13 -14.07
CA ASP A 193 -5.74 -5.12 -13.81
C ASP A 193 -6.79 -5.24 -14.94
N GLY A 194 -6.70 -4.44 -16.00
CA GLY A 194 -7.70 -4.42 -17.08
C GLY A 194 -7.97 -5.78 -17.75
N HIS A 195 -6.98 -6.66 -17.87
CA HIS A 195 -7.18 -8.03 -18.35
C HIS A 195 -7.91 -8.93 -17.35
N TRP A 196 -7.71 -8.69 -16.05
CA TRP A 196 -8.46 -9.37 -15.00
C TRP A 196 -9.90 -8.85 -14.99
N GLN A 197 -10.12 -7.53 -15.02
CA GLN A 197 -11.46 -6.93 -15.06
C GLN A 197 -12.28 -7.47 -16.24
N ARG A 198 -11.71 -7.52 -17.45
CA ARG A 198 -12.39 -8.08 -18.63
C ARG A 198 -12.68 -9.57 -18.52
N ARG A 199 -11.86 -10.37 -17.83
CA ARG A 199 -12.11 -11.82 -17.73
C ARG A 199 -13.08 -12.18 -16.61
N THR A 200 -13.17 -11.34 -15.59
CA THR A 200 -13.90 -11.64 -14.36
C THR A 200 -15.18 -10.81 -14.25
N VAL A 201 -15.06 -9.48 -14.36
CA VAL A 201 -16.18 -8.55 -14.14
C VAL A 201 -17.12 -8.52 -15.34
N ASP A 202 -16.57 -8.49 -16.55
CA ASP A 202 -17.34 -8.54 -17.81
C ASP A 202 -18.22 -9.79 -17.90
N ARG A 203 -17.66 -10.96 -17.54
CA ARG A 203 -18.40 -12.24 -17.52
C ARG A 203 -19.51 -12.27 -16.47
N ALA A 204 -19.37 -11.48 -15.41
CA ALA A 204 -20.40 -11.30 -14.39
C ALA A 204 -21.42 -10.21 -14.79
N GLY A 205 -21.27 -9.58 -15.97
CA GLY A 205 -22.12 -8.47 -16.41
C GLY A 205 -21.91 -7.17 -15.64
N GLY A 206 -20.82 -7.03 -14.91
CA GLY A 206 -20.52 -5.84 -14.11
C GLY A 206 -19.92 -4.69 -14.94
N ARG A 207 -20.02 -3.46 -14.39
CA ARG A 207 -19.29 -2.27 -14.88
C ARG A 207 -17.81 -2.40 -14.56
N TYR A 208 -16.95 -2.09 -15.53
CA TYR A 208 -15.50 -2.19 -15.36
C TYR A 208 -14.74 -1.18 -16.22
N ALA A 209 -13.48 -0.94 -15.91
CA ALA A 209 -12.63 0.01 -16.63
C ALA A 209 -11.31 -0.62 -17.10
N THR A 210 -10.81 -0.17 -18.24
CA THR A 210 -9.53 -0.64 -18.80
C THR A 210 -8.65 0.53 -19.22
N GLY A 211 -7.33 0.38 -19.09
CA GLY A 211 -6.38 1.43 -19.47
C GLY A 211 -6.47 2.67 -18.56
N VAL A 212 -6.86 2.46 -17.31
CA VAL A 212 -7.02 3.51 -16.31
C VAL A 212 -5.63 4.06 -15.96
N ARG A 213 -5.49 5.38 -16.03
CA ARG A 213 -4.31 6.09 -15.57
C ARG A 213 -4.44 6.37 -14.09
N TYR A 214 -3.30 6.45 -13.44
CA TYR A 214 -3.19 6.55 -12.00
C TYR A 214 -2.31 7.74 -11.62
N HIS A 215 -2.71 8.47 -10.59
CA HIS A 215 -1.93 9.50 -9.94
C HIS A 215 -2.00 9.31 -8.43
N GLU A 216 -0.89 9.54 -7.73
CA GLU A 216 -0.90 9.65 -6.27
C GLU A 216 -0.04 10.80 -5.77
N LYS A 217 -0.43 11.32 -4.62
CA LYS A 217 0.34 12.27 -3.83
C LYS A 217 0.16 11.97 -2.36
N ALA A 218 1.27 11.91 -1.64
CA ALA A 218 1.29 11.66 -0.20
C ALA A 218 2.29 12.58 0.45
N GLY A 219 1.93 13.16 1.59
CA GLY A 219 2.79 14.07 2.34
C GLY A 219 2.54 13.94 3.84
N TYR A 220 3.63 13.86 4.61
CA TYR A 220 3.56 13.74 6.06
C TYR A 220 4.55 14.69 6.70
N VAL A 221 4.15 15.20 7.86
CA VAL A 221 4.96 16.00 8.77
C VAL A 221 5.04 15.26 10.09
N ARG A 222 6.26 15.16 10.64
CA ARG A 222 6.53 14.63 11.97
C ARG A 222 7.10 15.73 12.84
N ILE A 223 6.50 15.93 14.01
CA ILE A 223 7.00 16.75 15.10
C ILE A 223 7.64 15.83 16.15
N GLY A 224 8.90 16.10 16.49
CA GLY A 224 9.77 15.28 17.32
C GLY A 224 10.78 14.46 16.50
N THR A 225 11.74 13.87 17.20
CA THR A 225 12.77 13.00 16.64
C THR A 225 12.66 11.59 17.23
N ASP A 226 13.49 10.65 16.78
CA ASP A 226 13.49 9.28 17.32
C ASP A 226 13.89 9.23 18.80
N SER A 227 14.54 10.28 19.32
CA SER A 227 14.88 10.45 20.74
C SER A 227 13.79 11.17 21.55
N SER A 228 12.72 11.66 20.91
CA SER A 228 11.64 12.35 21.59
C SER A 228 10.74 11.35 22.34
N VAL A 229 10.37 11.72 23.56
CA VAL A 229 9.39 10.96 24.39
C VAL A 229 8.04 10.92 23.71
N VAL A 230 7.64 12.02 23.08
CA VAL A 230 6.40 12.10 22.29
C VAL A 230 6.74 12.58 20.89
N THR A 231 6.19 11.90 19.89
CA THR A 231 6.22 12.36 18.49
C THR A 231 4.81 12.40 17.94
N LEU A 232 4.48 13.50 17.26
CA LEU A 232 3.24 13.64 16.50
C LEU A 232 3.57 13.47 15.02
N THR A 233 2.81 12.67 14.30
CA THR A 233 2.87 12.58 12.84
C THR A 233 1.50 12.89 12.29
N ALA A 234 1.43 13.74 11.27
CA ALA A 234 0.20 14.04 10.57
C ALA A 234 0.49 14.11 9.07
N GLY A 235 -0.45 13.74 8.23
CA GLY A 235 -0.28 13.80 6.79
C GLY A 235 -1.57 13.56 6.03
N ALA A 236 -1.45 13.64 4.71
CA ALA A 236 -2.52 13.34 3.79
C ALA A 236 -2.00 12.45 2.67
N GLU A 237 -2.88 11.57 2.20
CA GLU A 237 -2.68 10.75 1.02
C GLU A 237 -3.85 10.96 0.09
N MET A 238 -3.59 10.99 -1.21
CA MET A 238 -4.63 11.01 -2.23
C MET A 238 -4.19 10.18 -3.42
N ALA A 239 -5.16 9.46 -3.99
CA ALA A 239 -5.01 8.72 -5.23
C ALA A 239 -6.14 9.10 -6.19
N THR A 240 -5.82 9.27 -7.47
CA THR A 240 -6.78 9.61 -8.51
C THR A 240 -6.67 8.65 -9.68
N GLN A 241 -7.79 8.03 -10.04
CA GLN A 241 -7.96 7.26 -11.26
C GLN A 241 -8.55 8.16 -12.34
N PHE A 242 -7.91 8.24 -13.50
CA PHE A 242 -8.36 9.09 -14.60
C PHE A 242 -8.10 8.45 -15.96
N GLY A 243 -8.82 8.91 -16.98
CA GLY A 243 -8.72 8.36 -18.34
C GLY A 243 -9.10 6.88 -18.46
N GLY A 244 -8.86 6.31 -19.64
CA GLY A 244 -9.14 4.91 -19.93
C GLY A 244 -10.48 4.72 -20.65
N THR A 245 -11.08 3.55 -20.48
CA THR A 245 -12.36 3.19 -21.11
C THR A 245 -13.25 2.48 -20.11
N ILE A 246 -14.46 2.99 -19.92
CA ILE A 246 -15.50 2.38 -19.09
C ILE A 246 -16.38 1.50 -19.98
N HIS A 247 -16.60 0.27 -19.53
CA HIS A 247 -17.48 -0.73 -20.17
C HIS A 247 -18.70 -0.98 -19.30
N HIS A 248 -19.82 -1.36 -19.93
CA HIS A 248 -21.11 -1.61 -19.25
C HIS A 248 -21.57 -0.45 -18.36
N TYR A 249 -21.48 0.78 -18.85
CA TYR A 249 -22.09 1.90 -18.14
C TYR A 249 -23.60 1.94 -18.40
N LEU A 250 -24.36 2.33 -17.37
CA LEU A 250 -25.82 2.37 -17.40
C LEU A 250 -26.30 3.26 -18.55
N GLY A 251 -27.16 2.71 -19.41
CA GLY A 251 -27.82 3.46 -20.48
C GLY A 251 -27.08 3.53 -21.81
N ALA A 252 -25.95 2.82 -22.00
CA ALA A 252 -25.24 2.85 -23.28
C ALA A 252 -24.81 1.50 -23.84
N SER A 253 -24.82 1.46 -25.17
CA SER A 253 -24.49 0.31 -25.99
C SER A 253 -23.02 0.21 -26.36
N GLN A 254 -22.23 1.27 -26.17
CA GLN A 254 -20.82 1.34 -26.54
C GLN A 254 -19.96 1.70 -25.34
N PRO A 255 -18.68 1.28 -25.29
CA PRO A 255 -17.76 1.73 -24.24
C PRO A 255 -17.52 3.25 -24.28
N MET A 256 -17.38 3.88 -23.12
CA MET A 256 -17.09 5.31 -22.99
C MET A 256 -15.60 5.53 -22.81
N HIS A 257 -14.98 6.28 -23.72
CA HIS A 257 -13.58 6.67 -23.60
C HIS A 257 -13.44 7.95 -22.78
N LEU A 258 -12.59 7.91 -21.75
CA LEU A 258 -12.24 9.06 -20.94
C LEU A 258 -10.90 9.66 -21.41
N PRO A 259 -10.83 10.99 -21.62
CA PRO A 259 -9.57 11.67 -21.88
C PRO A 259 -8.56 11.40 -20.76
N GLY A 260 -7.27 11.31 -21.11
CA GLY A 260 -6.22 11.04 -20.14
C GLY A 260 -4.93 11.81 -20.39
N GLY A 261 -4.94 12.83 -21.24
CA GLY A 261 -3.74 13.57 -21.64
C GLY A 261 -3.05 14.32 -20.50
N LEU A 262 -2.04 15.13 -20.84
CA LEU A 262 -1.30 15.93 -19.86
C LEU A 262 -2.18 16.91 -19.09
N ARG A 263 -3.25 17.42 -19.73
CA ARG A 263 -4.25 18.26 -19.09
C ARG A 263 -4.99 17.52 -17.99
N GLU A 264 -5.45 16.30 -18.27
CA GLU A 264 -6.14 15.47 -17.28
C GLU A 264 -5.19 14.99 -16.17
N ALA A 265 -3.94 14.71 -16.50
CA ALA A 265 -2.91 14.42 -15.50
C ALA A 265 -2.69 15.61 -14.55
N PHE A 266 -2.70 16.84 -15.07
CA PHE A 266 -2.63 18.04 -14.24
C PHE A 266 -3.86 18.20 -13.34
N TYR A 267 -5.07 17.93 -13.85
CA TYR A 267 -6.29 17.95 -13.04
C TYR A 267 -6.27 16.92 -11.92
N ALA A 268 -5.81 15.70 -12.20
CA ALA A 268 -5.60 14.68 -11.18
C ALA A 268 -4.64 15.17 -10.06
N PHE A 269 -3.59 15.93 -10.43
CA PHE A 269 -2.67 16.49 -9.45
C PHE A 269 -3.26 17.59 -8.57
N VAL A 270 -4.01 18.53 -9.14
CA VAL A 270 -4.62 19.62 -8.35
C VAL A 270 -5.91 19.19 -7.65
N ALA A 271 -6.47 18.02 -8.00
CA ALA A 271 -7.77 17.54 -7.53
C ALA A 271 -8.89 18.60 -7.71
N LYS A 272 -8.77 19.44 -8.74
CA LYS A 272 -9.72 20.50 -9.11
C LYS A 272 -9.78 20.65 -10.63
N GLY A 273 -10.99 20.75 -11.17
CA GLY A 273 -11.24 20.95 -12.59
C GLY A 273 -11.31 19.66 -13.42
N GLY A 274 -11.73 19.82 -14.68
CA GLY A 274 -12.29 18.73 -15.47
C GLY A 274 -13.82 18.68 -15.33
N SER A 275 -14.47 17.92 -16.21
CA SER A 275 -15.90 17.61 -16.12
C SER A 275 -16.02 16.10 -16.14
N ASP A 276 -16.63 15.49 -15.12
CA ASP A 276 -16.99 14.08 -15.21
C ASP A 276 -18.21 13.93 -16.14
N PRO A 277 -18.09 13.21 -17.27
CA PRO A 277 -19.22 12.98 -18.16
C PRO A 277 -20.38 12.19 -17.51
N THR A 278 -20.18 11.56 -16.35
CA THR A 278 -21.23 10.81 -15.64
C THR A 278 -22.05 11.66 -14.67
N ASP A 279 -21.63 12.89 -14.35
CA ASP A 279 -22.20 13.66 -13.23
C ASP A 279 -23.35 14.60 -13.61
N GLY A 280 -23.80 14.56 -14.87
CA GLY A 280 -24.88 15.41 -15.36
C GLY A 280 -24.51 16.89 -15.44
N ASP A 281 -25.33 17.68 -16.15
CA ASP A 281 -25.07 19.11 -16.31
C ASP A 281 -25.29 19.86 -14.97
N GLY A 282 -24.23 20.43 -14.40
CA GLY A 282 -24.30 21.35 -13.25
C GLY A 282 -23.42 21.00 -12.05
N TYR A 283 -22.86 19.79 -11.98
CA TYR A 283 -21.92 19.38 -10.93
C TYR A 283 -20.50 19.45 -11.49
N ALA A 284 -19.73 20.46 -11.08
CA ALA A 284 -18.36 20.68 -11.54
C ALA A 284 -17.34 19.82 -10.75
N ASN A 285 -17.56 18.51 -10.71
CA ASN A 285 -16.65 17.57 -10.05
C ASN A 285 -15.33 17.44 -10.83
N ALA A 286 -14.23 17.30 -10.10
CA ALA A 286 -12.92 17.07 -10.71
C ALA A 286 -12.96 15.80 -11.57
N SER A 287 -12.36 15.83 -12.76
CA SER A 287 -12.41 14.68 -13.68
C SER A 287 -11.66 13.48 -13.09
N GLY A 288 -12.34 12.33 -13.06
CA GLY A 288 -11.80 11.07 -12.56
C GLY A 288 -12.31 10.72 -11.16
N ASN A 289 -11.88 9.58 -10.66
CA ASN A 289 -12.24 9.10 -9.33
C ASN A 289 -11.10 9.40 -8.35
N THR A 290 -11.34 10.26 -7.35
CA THR A 290 -10.32 10.67 -6.38
C THR A 290 -10.70 10.20 -4.98
N VAL A 291 -9.76 9.53 -4.33
CA VAL A 291 -9.88 9.10 -2.94
C VAL A 291 -8.75 9.68 -2.13
N GLY A 292 -8.98 9.90 -0.83
CA GLY A 292 -7.95 10.42 0.05
C GLY A 292 -8.15 10.04 1.51
N ALA A 293 -7.09 10.27 2.29
CA ALA A 293 -7.14 10.06 3.72
C ALA A 293 -6.30 11.08 4.48
N TRP A 294 -6.88 11.65 5.54
CA TRP A 294 -6.14 12.35 6.59
C TRP A 294 -5.62 11.34 7.58
N ARG A 295 -4.35 11.47 7.95
CA ARG A 295 -3.66 10.44 8.73
C ARG A 295 -2.92 11.06 9.90
N PHE A 296 -3.13 10.53 11.08
CA PHE A 296 -2.58 11.04 12.33
C PHE A 296 -1.96 9.92 13.16
N ALA A 297 -0.87 10.22 13.85
CA ALA A 297 -0.26 9.32 14.81
C ALA A 297 0.35 10.09 15.98
N LEU A 298 0.03 9.65 17.20
CA LEU A 298 0.69 10.06 18.43
C LEU A 298 1.49 8.88 18.96
N THR A 299 2.81 9.02 19.03
CA THR A 299 3.68 7.97 19.62
C THR A 299 4.30 8.49 20.91
N ALA A 300 4.11 7.74 22.01
CA ALA A 300 4.79 7.94 23.28
C ALA A 300 5.83 6.82 23.51
N ARG A 301 7.04 7.18 23.96
CA ARG A 301 8.17 6.27 24.18
C ARG A 301 8.68 6.40 25.61
N SER A 302 9.01 5.28 26.24
CA SER A 302 9.68 5.28 27.55
C SER A 302 11.15 5.68 27.40
N ARG A 303 11.67 6.47 28.36
CA ARG A 303 13.10 6.81 28.43
C ARG A 303 13.94 5.72 29.09
N ARG A 304 13.32 4.84 29.88
CA ARG A 304 14.00 3.85 30.73
C ARG A 304 13.92 2.45 30.14
N GLU A 305 12.81 2.15 29.48
CA GLU A 305 12.50 0.83 28.97
C GLU A 305 12.32 0.89 27.45
N LYS A 306 12.53 -0.25 26.78
CA LYS A 306 12.24 -0.40 25.35
C LYS A 306 10.73 -0.60 25.14
N MET A 307 9.95 0.41 25.53
CA MET A 307 8.50 0.41 25.45
C MET A 307 8.00 1.65 24.71
N ALA A 308 7.00 1.47 23.87
CA ALA A 308 6.32 2.56 23.18
C ALA A 308 4.83 2.25 23.01
N ALA A 309 4.01 3.29 22.92
CA ALA A 309 2.61 3.21 22.54
C ALA A 309 2.38 4.19 21.39
N ARG A 310 1.74 3.75 20.32
CA ARG A 310 1.31 4.59 19.21
C ARG A 310 -0.19 4.47 19.03
N LEU A 311 -0.87 5.60 19.14
CA LEU A 311 -2.26 5.74 18.71
C LEU A 311 -2.26 6.37 17.32
N TYR A 312 -2.95 5.77 16.37
CA TYR A 312 -3.08 6.31 15.02
C TYR A 312 -4.54 6.30 14.56
N TYR A 313 -4.83 7.24 13.66
CA TYR A 313 -6.14 7.43 13.07
C TYR A 313 -6.01 7.73 11.58
N ASP A 314 -6.70 6.96 10.75
CA ASP A 314 -6.85 7.21 9.31
C ASP A 314 -8.33 7.58 9.04
N HIS A 315 -8.57 8.82 8.60
CA HIS A 315 -9.87 9.31 8.16
C HIS A 315 -9.95 9.28 6.64
N PHE A 316 -10.85 8.48 6.09
CA PHE A 316 -11.04 8.32 4.64
C PHE A 316 -12.02 9.35 4.09
N PHE A 317 -11.79 9.82 2.86
CA PHE A 317 -12.68 10.74 2.15
C PHE A 317 -12.65 10.49 0.63
N GLU A 318 -13.78 10.77 -0.03
CA GLU A 318 -13.97 10.68 -1.49
C GLU A 318 -14.21 12.07 -2.10
N ASP A 319 -14.74 13.01 -1.32
CA ASP A 319 -15.07 14.38 -1.72
C ASP A 319 -14.48 15.43 -0.77
N GLU A 320 -14.57 16.70 -1.18
CA GLU A 320 -14.02 17.84 -0.42
C GLU A 320 -14.75 18.02 0.93
N SER A 321 -16.06 17.77 0.97
CA SER A 321 -16.88 17.90 2.17
C SER A 321 -16.57 16.84 3.24
N ALA A 322 -16.37 15.57 2.86
CA ALA A 322 -15.87 14.54 3.78
C ALA A 322 -14.43 14.80 4.22
N ALA A 323 -13.60 15.42 3.38
CA ALA A 323 -12.22 15.77 3.74
C ALA A 323 -12.16 16.83 4.86
N PHE A 324 -13.10 17.76 4.93
CA PHE A 324 -13.05 18.92 5.85
C PHE A 324 -14.13 18.93 6.95
N ASP A 325 -14.61 17.75 7.34
CA ASP A 325 -15.46 17.53 8.52
C ASP A 325 -16.87 18.16 8.42
N GLU A 326 -17.43 18.28 7.21
CA GLU A 326 -18.78 18.83 7.02
C GLU A 326 -19.88 17.88 7.56
N TYR A 327 -19.59 16.58 7.63
CA TYR A 327 -20.51 15.52 8.11
C TYR A 327 -20.05 14.80 9.38
N GLY A 328 -18.93 15.23 9.98
CA GLY A 328 -18.30 14.50 11.08
C GLY A 328 -17.38 13.37 10.58
N TRP A 329 -16.20 13.26 11.18
CA TRP A 329 -15.27 12.14 10.99
C TRP A 329 -15.72 10.88 11.75
N LEU A 330 -16.82 10.27 11.28
CA LEU A 330 -17.47 9.11 11.93
C LEU A 330 -17.03 7.76 11.35
N ASP A 331 -16.48 7.77 10.14
CA ASP A 331 -15.78 6.64 9.53
C ASP A 331 -14.27 6.78 9.71
N GLY A 332 -13.56 5.65 9.62
CA GLY A 332 -12.11 5.62 9.69
C GLY A 332 -11.58 4.40 10.44
N LEU A 333 -10.28 4.43 10.68
CA LEU A 333 -9.52 3.37 11.33
C LEU A 333 -8.78 4.00 12.48
N ILE A 334 -9.09 3.54 13.69
CA ILE A 334 -8.32 3.88 14.90
C ILE A 334 -7.52 2.66 15.34
N GLY A 335 -6.22 2.83 15.54
CA GLY A 335 -5.32 1.76 15.91
C GLY A 335 -4.44 2.12 17.09
N LEU A 336 -4.25 1.15 17.98
CA LEU A 336 -3.31 1.22 19.09
C LEU A 336 -2.24 0.15 18.90
N GLU A 337 -1.00 0.59 18.72
CA GLU A 337 0.20 -0.25 18.69
C GLU A 337 0.95 -0.11 20.01
N LEU A 338 1.27 -1.24 20.65
CA LEU A 338 2.10 -1.30 21.84
C LEU A 338 3.37 -2.08 21.54
N SER A 339 4.52 -1.43 21.69
CA SER A 339 5.83 -2.07 21.67
C SER A 339 6.25 -2.38 23.11
N LEU A 340 6.53 -3.66 23.40
CA LEU A 340 6.83 -4.17 24.73
C LEU A 340 8.29 -4.63 24.83
N PRO A 341 8.91 -4.56 26.02
CA PRO A 341 10.30 -4.99 26.22
C PRO A 341 10.47 -6.53 26.30
N LEU A 342 9.41 -7.31 25.99
CA LEU A 342 9.40 -8.76 26.10
C LEU A 342 9.91 -9.42 24.82
N ARG A 343 10.70 -10.50 24.94
CA ARG A 343 11.25 -11.22 23.79
C ARG A 343 10.19 -12.01 23.00
N SER A 344 9.22 -12.61 23.69
CA SER A 344 8.20 -13.47 23.09
C SER A 344 7.00 -12.71 22.52
N LEU A 345 6.69 -11.54 23.08
CA LEU A 345 5.61 -10.66 22.65
C LEU A 345 6.11 -9.22 22.64
N HIS A 346 6.66 -8.80 21.51
CA HIS A 346 7.30 -7.49 21.38
C HIS A 346 6.38 -6.42 20.81
N THR A 347 5.35 -6.81 20.05
CA THR A 347 4.38 -5.87 19.46
C THR A 347 2.97 -6.43 19.55
N VAL A 348 2.02 -5.58 19.95
CA VAL A 348 0.58 -5.84 19.92
C VAL A 348 -0.09 -4.70 19.17
N VAL A 349 -0.99 -5.02 18.24
CA VAL A 349 -1.80 -4.05 17.51
C VAL A 349 -3.27 -4.38 17.71
N ALA A 350 -4.07 -3.38 18.08
CA ALA A 350 -5.52 -3.46 18.13
C ALA A 350 -6.10 -2.34 17.26
N GLU A 351 -6.96 -2.70 16.30
CA GLU A 351 -7.57 -1.75 15.37
C GLU A 351 -9.10 -1.88 15.39
N PHE A 352 -9.77 -0.74 15.27
CA PHE A 352 -11.20 -0.64 15.01
C PHE A 352 -11.38 0.10 13.69
N VAL A 353 -12.10 -0.53 12.76
CA VAL A 353 -12.35 -0.02 11.41
C VAL A 353 -13.85 0.16 11.24
N ARG A 354 -14.26 1.33 10.74
CA ARG A 354 -15.65 1.67 10.46
C ARG A 354 -15.76 2.38 9.12
N THR A 355 -16.67 1.91 8.28
CA THR A 355 -16.91 2.41 6.92
C THR A 355 -18.39 2.36 6.56
N ASP A 356 -19.28 2.41 7.55
CA ASP A 356 -20.72 2.22 7.38
C ASP A 356 -21.51 3.53 7.35
N TYR A 357 -20.89 4.66 7.72
CA TYR A 357 -21.55 5.97 7.71
C TYR A 357 -21.56 6.61 6.31
N GLN A 358 -20.44 6.53 5.60
CA GLN A 358 -20.23 6.99 4.22
C GLN A 358 -20.78 8.41 3.94
N SER A 359 -20.67 9.31 4.93
CA SER A 359 -21.15 10.71 4.89
C SER A 359 -22.65 10.91 4.61
N GLY A 360 -23.47 9.85 4.70
CA GLY A 360 -24.91 9.91 4.50
C GLY A 360 -25.35 10.15 3.05
N PRO A 361 -26.68 10.14 2.77
CA PRO A 361 -27.22 10.13 1.40
C PRO A 361 -27.27 11.51 0.71
N VAL A 362 -26.78 12.58 1.34
CA VAL A 362 -26.98 13.96 0.87
C VAL A 362 -25.66 14.59 0.47
N TYR A 363 -25.45 14.80 -0.82
CA TYR A 363 -24.40 15.67 -1.36
C TYR A 363 -24.67 17.13 -0.96
N HIS A 364 -23.79 17.74 -0.17
CA HIS A 364 -23.71 19.18 0.06
C HIS A 364 -22.43 19.70 -0.56
N ASP A 365 -22.52 20.12 -1.82
CA ASP A 365 -21.59 21.12 -2.36
C ASP A 365 -22.28 22.48 -2.23
N HIS A 366 -21.83 23.31 -1.31
CA HIS A 366 -22.17 24.73 -1.33
C HIS A 366 -21.16 25.45 -2.23
N THR A 367 -21.59 25.79 -3.45
CA THR A 367 -20.86 26.60 -4.44
C THR A 367 -20.42 27.97 -3.92
#